data_AF-A0A5K0VEC7-F1
#
_entry.id   AF-A0A5K0VEC7-F1
#
_cell.length_a   1.000
_cell.length_b   1.000
_cell.length_c   1.000
_cell.angle_alpha   90.00
_cell.angle_beta   90.00
_cell.angle_gamma   90.00
#
_symmetry.space_group_name_H-M   'P 1'
#
loop_
_entity.id
_entity.type
_entity.pdbx_description
1 polymer ?
#
loop_
_entity_poly.entity_id
_entity_poly.type
_entity_poly.pdbx_seq_one_letter_code
_entity_poly.pdbx_strand_id
1 'polypeptide(L)'
;MAATAAAAVQGLTRVRFSELRPQLSDQVLGVLEEEGFEFCTPVQVATIPLLCSFKDVCVDAATGSGKTLAFVVPLVEIVRRATAQQPLKPHQ
;
A
#
# COMPACT_ATOMS: atom_id res chain seq x y z
N MET A 1 10.41 -26.56 -1.18
CA MET A 1 11.01 -25.96 0.04
C MET A 1 11.16 -24.48 -0.26
N ALA A 2 10.55 -23.51 0.43
CA ALA A 2 9.95 -23.48 1.75
C ALA A 2 8.62 -22.70 1.72
N ALA A 3 7.56 -23.28 2.31
CA ALA A 3 6.44 -22.48 2.78
C ALA A 3 6.83 -22.03 4.20
N THR A 4 7.45 -20.86 4.31
CA THR A 4 7.59 -20.18 5.60
C THR A 4 6.20 -19.75 6.02
N ALA A 5 5.64 -20.48 6.98
CA ALA A 5 4.41 -20.09 7.66
C ALA A 5 4.60 -18.67 8.22
N ALA A 6 3.93 -17.70 7.61
CA ALA A 6 3.75 -16.40 8.21
C ALA A 6 3.00 -16.63 9.53
N ALA A 7 3.71 -16.47 10.66
CA ALA A 7 3.05 -16.33 11.95
C ALA A 7 1.92 -15.32 11.76
N ALA A 8 0.68 -15.71 12.09
CA ALA A 8 -0.47 -14.86 11.89
C ALA A 8 -0.23 -13.51 12.58
N VAL A 9 0.09 -12.48 11.78
CA VAL A 9 0.31 -11.14 12.29
C VAL A 9 -1.03 -10.68 12.85
N GLN A 10 -1.09 -10.55 14.17
CA GLN A 10 -2.28 -10.03 14.85
C GLN A 10 -2.60 -8.64 14.26
N GLY A 11 -3.80 -8.46 13.72
CA GLY A 11 -4.23 -7.19 13.13
C GLY A 11 -4.27 -7.11 11.60
N LEU A 12 -4.17 -8.23 10.89
CA LEU A 12 -4.48 -8.29 9.46
C LEU A 12 -5.99 -8.46 9.20
N THR A 13 -6.46 -7.87 8.11
CA THR A 13 -7.81 -8.10 7.56
C THR A 13 -7.78 -9.28 6.58
N ARG A 14 -8.94 -9.63 6.01
CA ARG A 14 -9.03 -10.58 4.88
C ARG A 14 -8.89 -9.92 3.52
N VAL A 15 -8.71 -8.60 3.48
CA VAL A 15 -8.58 -7.83 2.23
C VAL A 15 -7.13 -7.87 1.79
N ARG A 16 -6.89 -8.34 0.56
CA ARG A 16 -5.56 -8.32 -0.05
C ARG A 16 -5.25 -6.96 -0.66
N PHE A 17 -3.97 -6.62 -0.78
CA PHE A 17 -3.55 -5.39 -1.47
C PHE A 17 -4.05 -5.32 -2.94
N SER A 18 -4.13 -6.47 -3.62
CA SER A 18 -4.63 -6.58 -5.00
C SER A 18 -6.13 -6.34 -5.14
N GLU A 19 -6.88 -6.43 -4.05
CA GLU A 19 -8.34 -6.20 -4.01
C GLU A 19 -8.70 -4.73 -3.81
N LEU A 20 -7.73 -3.88 -3.44
CA LEU A 20 -7.97 -2.45 -3.22
C LEU A 20 -8.47 -1.76 -4.49
N ARG A 21 -9.25 -0.69 -4.28
CA ARG A 21 -9.79 0.16 -5.35
C ARG A 21 -9.54 1.64 -5.00
N PRO A 22 -8.95 2.46 -5.88
CA PRO A 22 -8.43 2.12 -7.21
C PRO A 22 -7.30 1.07 -7.13
N GLN A 23 -7.18 0.24 -8.17
CA GLN A 23 -6.23 -0.87 -8.18
C GLN A 23 -4.79 -0.33 -8.17
N LEU A 24 -3.93 -0.95 -7.36
CA LEU A 24 -2.49 -0.69 -7.39
C LEU A 24 -1.89 -1.33 -8.63
N SER A 25 -0.80 -0.77 -9.11
CA SER A 25 -0.10 -1.30 -10.28
C SER A 25 0.64 -2.61 -9.99
N ASP A 26 0.82 -3.44 -11.03
CA ASP A 26 1.42 -4.78 -10.90
C ASP A 26 2.84 -4.75 -10.29
N GLN A 27 3.64 -3.72 -10.57
CA GLN A 27 4.97 -3.61 -9.97
C GLN A 27 4.90 -3.36 -8.45
N VAL A 28 3.91 -2.59 -7.97
CA VAL A 28 3.72 -2.40 -6.51
C VAL A 28 3.23 -3.69 -5.88
N LEU A 29 2.28 -4.37 -6.53
CA LEU A 29 1.73 -5.63 -6.04
C LEU A 29 2.81 -6.74 -5.98
N GLY A 30 3.66 -6.84 -7.00
CA GLY A 30 4.76 -7.79 -7.04
C GLY A 30 5.74 -7.60 -5.88
N VAL A 31 6.18 -6.36 -5.63
CA VAL A 31 7.09 -6.06 -4.50
C VAL A 31 6.42 -6.34 -3.16
N LEU A 32 5.12 -6.02 -3.00
CA LEU A 32 4.39 -6.33 -1.78
C LEU A 32 4.33 -7.84 -1.53
N GLU A 33 4.08 -8.64 -2.57
CA GLU A 33 4.05 -10.10 -2.48
C GLU A 33 5.44 -10.69 -2.16
N GLU A 34 6.50 -10.21 -2.81
CA GLU A 34 7.89 -10.61 -2.56
C GLU A 34 8.33 -10.34 -1.11
N GLU A 35 7.91 -9.21 -0.54
CA GLU A 35 8.18 -8.83 0.85
C GLU A 35 7.22 -9.51 1.86
N GLY A 36 6.25 -10.32 1.38
CA GLY A 36 5.31 -11.05 2.21
C GLY A 36 4.10 -10.24 2.72
N PHE A 37 3.82 -9.08 2.13
CA PHE A 37 2.65 -8.25 2.41
C PHE A 37 1.44 -8.66 1.56
N GLU A 38 0.81 -9.78 1.90
CA GLU A 38 -0.37 -10.27 1.17
C GLU A 38 -1.66 -9.55 1.58
N PHE A 39 -1.90 -9.42 2.89
CA PHE A 39 -3.12 -8.86 3.46
C PHE A 39 -2.91 -7.48 4.07
N CYS A 40 -3.92 -6.62 3.98
CA CYS A 40 -3.88 -5.28 4.54
C CYS A 40 -4.26 -5.29 6.03
N THR A 41 -3.69 -4.36 6.80
CA THR A 41 -4.20 -3.99 8.14
C THR A 41 -5.46 -3.09 8.01
N PRO A 42 -6.30 -2.96 9.06
CA PRO A 42 -7.50 -2.12 9.00
C PRO A 42 -7.22 -0.66 8.60
N VAL A 43 -6.11 -0.08 9.09
CA VAL A 43 -5.73 1.29 8.73
C VAL A 43 -5.37 1.40 7.25
N GLN A 44 -4.68 0.41 6.68
CA GLN A 44 -4.31 0.38 5.26
C GLN A 44 -5.55 0.27 4.37
N VAL A 45 -6.51 -0.60 4.71
CA VAL A 45 -7.79 -0.71 3.98
C VAL A 45 -8.55 0.61 4.00
N ALA A 46 -8.56 1.30 5.14
CA ALA A 46 -9.27 2.57 5.28
C ALA A 46 -8.60 3.73 4.53
N THR A 47 -7.27 3.77 4.44
CA THR A 47 -6.56 4.95 3.93
C THR A 47 -6.05 4.84 2.50
N ILE A 48 -5.54 3.68 2.07
CA ILE A 48 -4.88 3.54 0.77
C ILE A 48 -5.83 3.94 -0.38
N PRO A 49 -7.09 3.45 -0.44
CA PRO A 49 -8.08 3.90 -1.42
C PRO A 49 -8.30 5.41 -1.47
N LEU A 50 -8.37 6.06 -0.30
CA LEU A 50 -8.63 7.49 -0.17
C LEU A 50 -7.43 8.30 -0.67
N LEU A 51 -6.22 7.92 -0.26
CA LEU A 51 -4.98 8.58 -0.66
C LEU A 51 -4.72 8.42 -2.17
N CYS A 52 -4.91 7.21 -2.73
CA CYS A 52 -4.82 6.98 -4.17
C CYS A 52 -5.89 7.76 -4.98
N SER A 53 -6.93 8.26 -4.31
CA SER A 53 -7.96 9.13 -4.88
C SER A 53 -7.71 10.62 -4.58
N PHE A 54 -6.50 10.97 -4.14
CA PHE A 54 -6.07 12.34 -3.80
C PHE A 54 -6.93 13.01 -2.72
N LYS A 55 -7.42 12.24 -1.75
CA LYS A 55 -8.13 12.77 -0.58
C LYS A 55 -7.17 12.95 0.59
N ASP A 56 -7.36 14.03 1.34
CA ASP A 56 -6.68 14.23 2.62
C ASP A 56 -7.22 13.26 3.67
N VAL A 57 -6.33 12.61 4.41
CA VAL A 57 -6.69 11.61 5.41
C VAL A 57 -5.95 11.91 6.71
N CYS A 58 -6.71 12.03 7.80
CA CYS A 58 -6.18 12.03 9.17
C CYS A 58 -6.40 10.64 9.79
N VAL A 59 -5.37 10.08 10.41
CA VAL A 59 -5.42 8.75 11.03
C VAL A 59 -4.88 8.84 12.44
N ASP A 60 -5.65 8.31 13.38
CA ASP A 60 -5.16 7.96 14.71
C ASP A 60 -5.12 6.43 14.86
N ALA A 61 -3.93 5.90 15.17
CA ALA A 61 -3.73 4.48 15.41
C ALA A 61 -2.42 4.24 16.18
N ALA A 62 -2.35 3.18 16.96
CA ALA A 62 -1.14 2.82 17.72
C ALA A 62 0.07 2.47 16.84
N THR A 63 1.28 2.50 17.40
CA THR A 63 2.50 1.99 16.74
C THR A 63 2.33 0.50 16.42
N GLY A 64 2.88 0.04 15.29
CA GLY A 64 2.70 -1.33 14.81
C GLY A 64 1.41 -1.57 14.01
N SER A 65 0.49 -0.60 13.90
CA SER A 65 -0.75 -0.75 13.13
C SER A 65 -0.57 -0.78 11.60
N GLY A 66 0.63 -0.53 11.09
CA GLY A 66 0.92 -0.53 9.65
C GLY A 66 0.76 0.83 8.94
N LYS A 67 0.69 1.94 9.69
CA LYS A 67 0.59 3.31 9.14
C LYS A 67 1.67 3.67 8.11
N THR A 68 2.88 3.17 8.28
CA THR A 68 3.99 3.44 7.35
C THR A 68 3.64 3.00 5.93
N LEU A 69 3.26 1.72 5.74
CA LEU A 69 2.81 1.25 4.43
C LEU A 69 1.48 1.87 4.00
N ALA A 70 0.61 2.20 4.96
CA ALA A 70 -0.66 2.88 4.70
C ALA A 70 -0.47 4.25 4.00
N PHE A 71 0.70 4.88 4.16
CA PHE A 71 1.07 6.13 3.50
C PHE A 71 2.05 5.92 2.32
N VAL A 72 3.06 5.08 2.47
CA VAL A 72 4.13 4.89 1.46
C VAL A 72 3.59 4.23 0.19
N VAL A 73 2.75 3.20 0.31
CA VAL A 73 2.18 2.49 -0.85
C VAL A 73 1.40 3.44 -1.77
N PRO A 74 0.41 4.23 -1.30
CA PRO A 74 -0.29 5.16 -2.17
C PRO A 74 0.60 6.28 -2.69
N LEU A 75 1.59 6.76 -1.92
CA LEU A 75 2.54 7.77 -2.39
C LEU A 75 3.35 7.28 -3.60
N VAL A 76 3.92 6.08 -3.51
CA VAL A 76 4.67 5.46 -4.61
C VAL A 76 3.77 5.25 -5.83
N GLU A 77 2.55 4.76 -5.63
CA GLU A 77 1.58 4.57 -6.73
C GLU A 77 1.24 5.89 -7.42
N ILE A 78 1.00 6.97 -6.67
CA ILE A 78 0.72 8.30 -7.20
C ILE A 78 1.91 8.82 -8.03
N VAL A 79 3.12 8.74 -7.49
CA VAL A 79 4.34 9.19 -8.19
C VAL A 79 4.52 8.41 -9.49
N ARG A 80 4.31 7.09 -9.47
CA ARG A 80 4.42 6.25 -10.67
C ARG A 80 3.36 6.57 -11.72
N ARG A 81 2.12 6.85 -11.32
CA ARG A 81 1.08 7.32 -12.26
C ARG A 81 1.44 8.65 -12.88
N ALA A 82 1.95 9.59 -12.07
CA ALA A 82 2.37 10.90 -12.54
C ALA A 82 3.52 10.78 -13.55
N THR A 83 4.55 9.96 -13.26
CA THR A 83 5.70 9.78 -14.14
C THR A 83 5.37 9.04 -15.43
N ALA A 84 4.39 8.11 -15.40
CA ALA A 84 3.91 7.41 -16.58
C ALA A 84 3.15 8.33 -17.55
N GLN A 85 2.46 9.35 -17.04
CA GLN A 85 1.78 10.34 -17.86
C GLN A 85 2.72 11.42 -18.39
N GLN A 86 3.67 11.86 -17.57
CA GLN A 86 4.66 12.85 -17.95
C GLN A 86 5.97 12.62 -17.18
N PRO A 87 7.12 12.47 -17.89
CA PRO A 87 8.42 12.37 -17.23
C PRO A 87 8.64 13.57 -16.30
N LEU A 88 9.07 13.29 -15.07
CA LEU A 88 9.39 14.34 -14.10
C LEU A 88 10.50 15.21 -14.67
N LYS A 89 10.32 16.53 -14.60
CA LYS A 89 11.37 17.47 -14.93
C LYS A 89 12.48 17.36 -13.87
N PRO A 90 13.76 17.43 -14.25
CA PRO A 90 14.85 17.55 -13.29
C PRO A 90 14.59 18.75 -12.37
N HIS A 91 14.89 18.59 -11.07
CA HIS A 91 14.91 19.72 -10.16
C HIS A 91 16.08 20.63 -10.60
N GLN A 92 15.75 21.83 -11.08
CA GLN A 92 16.75 22.81 -11.52
C GLN A 92 17.50 23.42 -10.34
#